data_AF-A0A1B6JSN1-F1
#
_entry.id   AF-A0A1B6JSN1-F1
#
_cell.length_a   1.000
_cell.length_b   1.000
_cell.length_c   1.000
_cell.angle_alpha   90.00
_cell.angle_beta   90.00
_cell.angle_gamma   90.00
#
_symmetry.space_group_name_H-M   'P 1'
#
loop_
_entity.id
_entity.type
_entity.pdbx_description
1 polymer ?
#
loop_
_entity_poly.entity_id
_entity_poly.type
_entity_poly.pdbx_seq_one_letter_code
_entity_poly.pdbx_strand_id
1 'polypeptide(L)'
;MALQVEQLVAKYRAVSQFPALTAARILRREGDQLTVTSTWSQRCLEKGKNTKFCQTHLVQGKSVIHTSPIDTSTELLSAFSPSGTSCAVLREFTQPDGGSKKQHLEIWADNRLSQLVDLTLADQHGEVYTSGEFCCL
;
A
#
# COMPACT_ATOMS: atom_id res chain seq x y z
N MET A 1 28.95 27.78 -6.17
CA MET A 1 27.76 27.44 -5.36
C MET A 1 26.58 26.95 -6.21
N ALA A 2 26.12 27.66 -7.25
CA ALA A 2 24.99 27.19 -8.10
C ALA A 2 25.20 25.79 -8.71
N LEU A 3 26.38 25.53 -9.29
CA LEU A 3 26.71 24.24 -9.91
C LEU A 3 26.65 23.05 -8.92
N GLN A 4 26.99 23.28 -7.64
CA GLN A 4 26.94 22.23 -6.61
C GLN A 4 25.51 21.89 -6.20
N VAL A 5 24.61 22.89 -6.20
CA VAL A 5 23.18 22.69 -5.91
C VAL A 5 22.51 21.91 -7.04
N GLU A 6 22.82 22.23 -8.29
CA GLU A 6 22.28 21.51 -9.45
C GLU A 6 22.69 20.04 -9.46
N GLN A 7 23.96 19.75 -9.14
CA GLN A 7 24.47 18.38 -9.00
C GLN A 7 23.77 17.62 -7.85
N LEU A 8 23.52 18.29 -6.73
CA LEU A 8 22.79 17.70 -5.60
C LEU A 8 21.35 17.37 -5.99
N VAL A 9 20.66 18.29 -6.67
CA VAL A 9 19.29 18.09 -7.16
C VAL A 9 19.23 16.93 -8.15
N ALA A 10 20.18 16.84 -9.08
CA ALA A 10 20.24 15.74 -10.04
C ALA A 10 20.43 14.39 -9.35
N LYS A 11 21.33 14.30 -8.36
CA LYS A 11 21.53 13.09 -7.56
C LYS A 11 20.30 12.72 -6.75
N TYR A 12 19.68 13.69 -6.09
CA TYR A 12 18.46 13.45 -5.33
C TYR A 12 17.32 12.94 -6.23
N ARG A 13 17.14 13.53 -7.42
CA ARG A 13 16.18 13.04 -8.43
C ARG A 13 16.47 11.60 -8.83
N ALA A 14 17.72 11.27 -9.14
CA ALA A 14 18.12 9.91 -9.51
C ALA A 14 17.82 8.90 -8.38
N VAL A 15 18.15 9.23 -7.14
CA VAL A 15 17.89 8.34 -5.99
C VAL A 15 16.40 8.21 -5.69
N SER A 16 15.62 9.28 -5.84
CA SER A 16 14.18 9.28 -5.56
C SER A 16 13.37 8.34 -6.46
N GLN A 17 13.92 7.97 -7.62
CA GLN A 17 13.30 7.03 -8.55
C GLN A 17 13.40 5.56 -8.10
N PHE A 18 14.21 5.23 -7.11
CA PHE A 18 14.28 3.85 -6.62
C PHE A 18 13.19 3.61 -5.57
N PRO A 19 12.30 2.63 -5.77
CA PRO A 19 11.31 2.26 -4.76
C PRO A 19 11.98 1.53 -3.58
N ALA A 20 11.45 1.75 -2.38
CA ALA A 20 11.84 1.02 -1.18
C ALA A 20 10.77 -0.02 -0.83
N LEU A 21 11.19 -1.24 -0.50
CA LEU A 21 10.29 -2.28 0.00
C LEU A 21 9.83 -1.91 1.41
N THR A 22 8.52 -1.81 1.62
CA THR A 22 7.94 -1.46 2.92
C THR A 22 7.35 -2.67 3.64
N ALA A 23 6.82 -3.64 2.91
CA ALA A 23 6.28 -4.87 3.49
C ALA A 23 6.31 -6.02 2.46
N ALA A 24 6.29 -7.26 2.94
CA ALA A 24 6.09 -8.43 2.10
C ALA A 24 5.35 -9.52 2.87
N ARG A 25 4.54 -10.30 2.15
CA ARG A 25 3.77 -11.41 2.71
C ARG A 25 3.75 -12.59 1.74
N ILE A 26 3.92 -13.78 2.28
CA ILE A 26 3.68 -15.02 1.56
C ILE A 26 2.16 -15.27 1.53
N LEU A 27 1.56 -15.31 0.34
CA LEU A 27 0.13 -15.58 0.16
C LEU A 27 -0.16 -17.08 0.09
N ARG A 28 0.66 -17.82 -0.66
CA ARG A 28 0.44 -19.24 -0.89
C ARG A 28 1.76 -19.98 -1.07
N ARG A 29 1.82 -21.21 -0.56
CA ARG A 29 2.87 -22.18 -0.85
C ARG A 29 2.21 -23.48 -1.32
N GLU A 30 2.49 -23.88 -2.55
CA GLU A 30 2.03 -25.14 -3.15
C GLU A 30 3.26 -25.90 -3.65
N GLY A 31 3.73 -26.88 -2.88
CA GLY A 31 4.97 -27.60 -3.19
C GLY A 31 6.17 -26.65 -3.27
N ASP A 32 6.83 -26.61 -4.44
CA ASP A 32 7.97 -25.73 -4.75
C ASP A 32 7.56 -24.36 -5.31
N GLN A 33 6.26 -24.09 -5.45
CA GLN A 33 5.74 -22.80 -5.88
C GLN A 33 5.36 -21.93 -4.68
N LEU A 34 5.82 -20.68 -4.69
CA LEU A 34 5.56 -19.69 -3.66
C LEU A 34 5.02 -18.41 -4.30
N THR A 35 3.85 -17.97 -3.84
CA THR A 35 3.29 -16.67 -4.22
C THR A 35 3.52 -15.67 -3.10
N VAL A 36 4.25 -14.59 -3.39
CA VAL A 36 4.61 -13.53 -2.45
C VAL A 36 4.05 -12.21 -2.95
N THR A 37 3.36 -11.45 -2.10
CA THR A 37 3.00 -10.07 -2.39
C THR A 37 3.90 -9.14 -1.61
N SER A 38 4.36 -8.09 -2.29
CA SER A 38 5.26 -7.08 -1.76
C SER A 38 4.63 -5.71 -1.90
N THR A 39 4.84 -4.84 -0.92
CA THR A 39 4.41 -3.45 -0.92
C THR A 39 5.63 -2.56 -0.94
N TRP A 40 5.57 -1.52 -1.76
CA TRP A 40 6.67 -0.64 -2.04
C TRP A 40 6.25 0.81 -1.88
N SER A 41 7.20 1.68 -1.57
CA SER A 41 7.01 3.12 -1.54
C SER A 41 8.08 3.80 -2.37
N GLN A 42 7.67 4.70 -3.26
CA GLN A 42 8.56 5.47 -4.12
C GLN A 42 8.26 6.96 -3.97
N ARG A 43 9.29 7.80 -3.90
CA ARG A 43 9.11 9.25 -3.84
C ARG A 43 8.69 9.77 -5.21
N CYS A 44 7.49 10.32 -5.33
CA CYS A 44 7.03 10.99 -6.54
C CYS A 44 7.21 12.51 -6.39
N LEU A 45 8.25 13.05 -7.03
CA LEU A 45 8.56 14.48 -6.93
C LEU A 45 7.48 15.37 -7.54
N GLU A 46 6.84 14.93 -8.62
CA GLU A 46 5.77 15.67 -9.29
C GLU A 46 4.51 15.80 -8.42
N LYS A 47 4.17 14.74 -7.67
CA LYS A 47 3.03 14.75 -6.74
C LYS A 47 3.38 15.33 -5.37
N GLY A 48 4.66 15.61 -5.08
CA GLY A 48 5.15 16.05 -3.77
C GLY A 48 4.97 15.02 -2.62
N LYS A 49 4.53 13.80 -2.94
CA LYS A 49 4.20 12.74 -1.97
C LYS A 49 4.77 11.39 -2.41
N ASN A 50 4.75 10.42 -1.50
CA ASN A 50 5.14 9.06 -1.85
C ASN A 50 3.98 8.34 -2.53
N THR A 51 4.28 7.60 -3.58
CA THR A 51 3.37 6.65 -4.22
C THR A 51 3.61 5.29 -3.59
N LYS A 52 2.53 4.61 -3.22
CA LYS A 52 2.59 3.23 -2.73
C LYS A 52 2.04 2.31 -3.80
N PHE A 53 2.67 1.16 -3.98
CA PHE A 53 2.19 0.15 -4.90
C PHE A 53 2.48 -1.24 -4.35
N CYS A 54 1.71 -2.22 -4.78
CA CYS A 54 1.96 -3.62 -4.50
C CYS A 54 2.35 -4.38 -5.78
N GLN A 55 3.09 -5.46 -5.60
CA GLN A 55 3.52 -6.34 -6.68
C GLN A 55 3.53 -7.78 -6.18
N THR A 56 3.00 -8.69 -7.00
CA THR A 56 2.97 -10.12 -6.71
C THR A 56 4.11 -10.81 -7.46
N HIS A 57 4.80 -11.70 -6.75
CA HIS A 57 5.91 -12.52 -7.21
C HIS A 57 5.50 -13.98 -7.14
N LEU A 58 5.68 -14.69 -8.25
CA LEU A 58 5.53 -16.13 -8.38
C LEU A 58 6.93 -16.73 -8.44
N VAL A 59 7.32 -17.41 -7.37
CA VAL A 59 8.63 -18.06 -7.23
C VAL A 59 8.45 -19.54 -7.44
N GLN A 60 9.27 -20.14 -8.31
CA GLN A 60 9.31 -21.58 -8.56
C GLN A 60 10.78 -22.01 -8.64
N GLY A 61 11.29 -22.67 -7.59
CA GLY A 61 12.70 -22.97 -7.43
C GLY A 61 13.57 -21.72 -7.49
N LYS A 62 14.34 -21.55 -8.58
CA LYS A 62 15.19 -20.37 -8.84
C LYS A 62 14.55 -19.33 -9.78
N SER A 63 13.40 -19.64 -10.36
CA SER A 63 12.68 -18.74 -11.26
C SER A 63 11.77 -17.81 -10.46
N VAL A 64 11.77 -16.52 -10.80
CA VAL A 64 10.89 -15.52 -10.18
C VAL A 64 10.21 -14.72 -11.29
N ILE A 65 8.89 -14.78 -11.33
CA ILE A 65 8.05 -14.00 -12.24
C ILE A 65 7.31 -12.97 -11.41
N HIS A 66 7.30 -11.71 -11.84
CA HIS A 66 6.56 -10.66 -11.14
C HIS A 66 5.41 -10.14 -12.01
N THR A 67 4.32 -9.73 -11.36
CA THR A 67 3.21 -9.06 -12.02
C THR A 67 3.52 -7.58 -12.24
N SER A 68 2.70 -6.90 -13.04
CA SER A 68 2.71 -5.45 -13.10
C SER A 68 2.41 -4.87 -11.70
N PRO A 69 3.04 -3.73 -11.33
CA PRO A 69 2.70 -3.01 -10.11
C PRO A 69 1.25 -2.53 -10.13
N ILE A 70 0.60 -2.60 -8.98
CA ILE A 70 -0.75 -2.07 -8.75
C ILE A 70 -0.64 -0.88 -7.80
N ASP A 71 -1.17 0.28 -8.18
CA ASP A 71 -1.20 1.44 -7.30
C ASP A 71 -2.10 1.16 -6.09
N THR A 72 -1.53 1.40 -4.90
CA THR A 72 -2.21 1.27 -3.61
C THR A 72 -2.02 2.57 -2.81
N SER A 73 -1.89 3.71 -3.50
CA SER A 73 -1.57 4.99 -2.86
C SER A 73 -2.71 5.52 -1.98
N THR A 74 -3.93 5.03 -2.19
CA THR A 74 -5.13 5.34 -1.38
C THR A 74 -5.27 4.45 -0.15
N GLU A 75 -4.46 3.39 -0.04
CA GLU A 75 -4.49 2.46 1.09
C GLU A 75 -3.69 3.03 2.27
N LEU A 76 -4.42 3.24 3.37
CA LEU A 76 -3.85 3.65 4.64
C LEU A 76 -3.24 2.45 5.36
N LEU A 77 -4.03 1.38 5.51
CA LEU A 77 -3.65 0.11 6.13
C LEU A 77 -4.26 -1.05 5.36
N SER A 78 -3.59 -2.20 5.36
CA SER A 78 -4.18 -3.45 4.89
C SER A 78 -3.69 -4.62 5.72
N ALA A 79 -4.59 -5.58 5.94
CA ALA A 79 -4.31 -6.78 6.71
C ALA A 79 -5.09 -7.96 6.12
N PHE A 80 -4.40 -9.09 5.94
CA PHE A 80 -5.04 -10.33 5.53
C PHE A 80 -5.42 -11.15 6.76
N SER A 81 -6.54 -11.87 6.68
CA SER A 81 -6.96 -12.83 7.69
C SER A 81 -5.87 -13.89 7.94
N PRO A 82 -5.86 -14.55 9.12
CA PRO A 82 -4.94 -15.65 9.38
C PRO A 82 -5.05 -16.79 8.36
N SER A 83 -6.27 -17.04 7.85
CA SER A 83 -6.54 -18.00 6.77
C SER A 83 -6.06 -17.55 5.39
N GLY A 84 -5.79 -16.24 5.19
CA GLY A 84 -5.45 -15.66 3.90
C GLY A 84 -6.62 -15.56 2.90
N THR A 85 -7.83 -15.93 3.31
CA THR A 85 -9.04 -15.92 2.44
C THR A 85 -9.66 -14.54 2.28
N SER A 86 -9.34 -13.62 3.19
CA SER A 86 -9.91 -12.28 3.21
C SER A 86 -8.85 -11.24 3.49
N CYS A 87 -9.04 -10.03 2.98
CA CYS A 87 -8.19 -8.88 3.21
C CYS A 87 -9.05 -7.69 3.63
N ALA A 88 -8.70 -7.06 4.75
CA ALA A 88 -9.25 -5.79 5.17
C ALA A 88 -8.34 -4.67 4.67
N VAL A 89 -8.92 -3.64 4.05
CA VAL A 89 -8.21 -2.46 3.56
C VAL A 89 -8.89 -1.21 4.08
N LEU A 90 -8.16 -0.41 4.83
CA LEU A 90 -8.57 0.93 5.24
C LEU A 90 -8.14 1.92 4.16
N ARG A 91 -9.07 2.67 3.59
CA ARG A 91 -8.76 3.71 2.60
C ARG A 91 -9.28 5.06 3.02
N GLU A 92 -8.56 6.09 2.59
CA GLU A 92 -8.98 7.48 2.68
C GLU A 92 -9.48 7.93 1.31
N PHE A 93 -10.58 8.67 1.30
CA PHE A 93 -11.01 9.41 0.12
C PHE A 93 -11.40 10.84 0.49
N THR A 94 -11.15 11.75 -0.45
CA THR A 94 -11.61 13.13 -0.36
C THR A 94 -12.93 13.23 -1.10
N GLN A 95 -13.92 13.87 -0.49
CA GLN A 95 -15.20 14.09 -1.17
C GLN A 95 -15.01 15.04 -2.36
N PRO A 96 -15.81 14.87 -3.45
CA PRO A 96 -15.68 15.68 -4.66
C PRO A 96 -15.88 17.18 -4.46
N ASP A 97 -16.58 17.57 -3.40
CA ASP A 97 -16.85 18.94 -2.98
C ASP A 97 -15.68 19.59 -2.18
N GLY A 98 -14.57 18.88 -2.01
CA GLY A 98 -13.44 19.34 -1.21
C GLY A 98 -13.72 19.33 0.30
N GLY A 99 -14.75 18.61 0.74
CA GLY A 99 -15.11 18.43 2.13
C GLY A 99 -14.10 17.63 2.96
N SER A 100 -14.51 17.23 4.16
CA SER A 100 -13.68 16.47 5.09
C SER A 100 -13.23 15.13 4.49
N LYS A 101 -12.04 14.69 4.90
CA LYS A 101 -11.53 13.36 4.57
C LYS A 101 -12.44 12.31 5.19
N LYS A 102 -12.82 11.32 4.41
CA LYS A 102 -13.60 10.18 4.87
C LYS A 102 -12.77 8.91 4.79
N GLN A 103 -13.02 8.02 5.73
CA GLN A 103 -12.37 6.72 5.80
C GLN A 103 -13.42 5.62 5.67
N HIS A 104 -13.11 4.60 4.86
CA HIS A 104 -13.90 3.39 4.82
C HIS A 104 -13.03 2.16 5.06
N LEU A 105 -13.64 1.14 5.65
CA LEU A 105 -13.07 -0.19 5.76
C LEU A 105 -13.69 -1.07 4.69
N GLU A 106 -12.85 -1.56 3.79
CA GLU A 106 -13.22 -2.53 2.77
C GLU A 106 -12.80 -3.93 3.24
N ILE A 107 -13.72 -4.89 3.18
CA ILE A 107 -13.39 -6.31 3.37
C ILE A 107 -13.50 -6.99 2.02
N TRP A 108 -12.38 -7.52 1.54
CA TRP A 108 -12.25 -8.24 0.28
C TRP A 108 -12.15 -9.74 0.54
N ALA A 109 -12.91 -10.54 -0.19
CA ALA A 109 -12.86 -12.00 -0.16
C ALA A 109 -13.27 -12.53 -1.53
N ASP A 110 -12.77 -13.71 -1.94
CA ASP A 110 -13.14 -14.35 -3.22
C ASP A 110 -12.99 -13.42 -4.44
N ASN A 111 -11.96 -12.57 -4.45
CA ASN A 111 -11.71 -11.56 -5.50
C ASN A 111 -12.84 -10.52 -5.69
N ARG A 112 -13.66 -10.27 -4.67
CA ARG A 112 -14.72 -9.25 -4.68
C ARG A 112 -14.72 -8.43 -3.39
N LEU A 113 -15.31 -7.24 -3.47
CA LEU A 113 -15.63 -6.44 -2.30
C LEU A 113 -16.78 -7.11 -1.56
N SER A 114 -16.48 -7.75 -0.43
CA SER A 114 -17.46 -8.47 0.38
C SER A 114 -18.26 -7.51 1.26
N GLN A 115 -17.60 -6.52 1.86
CA GLN A 115 -18.25 -5.52 2.72
C GLN A 115 -17.55 -4.17 2.57
N LEU A 116 -18.33 -3.10 2.71
CA LEU A 116 -17.86 -1.72 2.77
C LEU A 116 -18.50 -1.05 3.98
N VAL A 117 -17.68 -0.55 4.89
CA VAL A 117 -18.12 0.13 6.10
C VAL A 117 -17.63 1.57 6.05
N ASP A 118 -18.54 2.54 6.03
CA ASP A 118 -18.20 3.95 6.20
C ASP A 118 -17.97 4.22 7.68
N LEU A 119 -16.72 4.48 8.05
CA LEU A 119 -16.33 4.71 9.42
C LEU A 119 -16.73 6.11 9.91
N THR A 120 -17.04 7.02 8.98
CA THR A 120 -17.50 8.39 9.27
C THR A 120 -18.93 8.42 9.77
N LEU A 121 -19.76 7.47 9.33
CA LEU A 121 -21.18 7.39 9.72
C LEU A 121 -21.39 6.67 11.06
N ALA A 122 -20.35 6.00 11.57
CA ALA A 122 -20.47 5.23 12.80
C ALA A 122 -20.54 6.11 14.06
N ASP A 123 -20.17 7.40 13.99
CA ASP A 123 -20.14 8.45 15.04
C ASP A 123 -19.67 7.99 16.44
N GLN A 124 -18.99 6.84 16.48
CA GLN A 124 -18.53 6.15 17.67
C GLN A 124 -17.06 6.46 17.95
N HIS A 125 -16.31 6.92 16.95
CA HIS A 125 -14.89 7.20 17.04
C HIS A 125 -14.47 8.31 16.05
N GLY A 126 -13.36 8.99 16.36
CA GLY A 126 -12.71 9.93 15.42
C GLY A 126 -12.03 9.23 14.24
N GLU A 127 -11.16 9.93 13.51
CA GLU A 127 -10.37 9.29 12.44
C GLU A 127 -9.55 8.12 12.98
N VAL A 128 -9.48 7.02 12.22
CA VAL A 128 -8.64 5.87 12.55
C VAL A 128 -7.18 6.29 12.41
N TYR A 129 -6.47 6.23 13.53
CA TYR A 129 -5.03 6.44 13.55
C TYR A 129 -4.32 5.30 12.84
N THR A 130 -3.36 5.65 11.99
CA THR A 130 -2.56 4.71 11.20
C THR A 130 -1.13 4.59 11.71
N SER A 131 -0.77 5.34 12.75
CA SER A 131 0.52 5.24 13.41
C SER A 131 0.58 3.97 14.26
N GLY A 132 1.69 3.24 14.15
CA GLY A 132 1.89 1.97 14.84
C GLY A 132 1.99 2.06 16.37
N GLU A 133 1.97 3.27 16.94
CA GLU A 133 2.04 3.49 18.39
C GLU A 133 0.80 2.95 19.14
N PHE A 134 -0.33 2.75 18.43
CA PHE A 134 -1.58 2.26 19.02
C PHE A 134 -2.17 1.03 18.30
N CYS A 135 -1.45 0.38 17.38
CA CYS A 135 -1.87 -0.89 16.81
C CYS A 135 -1.59 -2.03 17.81
N CYS A 136 -2.63 -2.71 18.28
CA CYS A 136 -2.44 -3.98 18.97
C CYS A 136 -1.86 -5.04 18.01
N LEU A 137 -0.84 -5.74 18.49
CA LEU A 137 -0.15 -6.86 17.84
C LEU A 137 -1.08 -8.04 17.53
#